data_AF-A0AAW3JUK3-F1
#
_entry.id   AF-A0AAW3JUK3-F1
#
_cell.length_a   1.000
_cell.length_b   1.000
_cell.length_c   1.000
_cell.angle_alpha   90.00
_cell.angle_beta   90.00
_cell.angle_gamma   90.00
#
_symmetry.space_group_name_H-M   'P 1'
#
loop_
_entity.id
_entity.type
_entity.pdbx_description
1 polymer ?
#
loop_
_entity_poly.entity_id
_entity_poly.type
_entity_poly.pdbx_seq_one_letter_code
_entity_poly.pdbx_strand_id
1 'polypeptide(L)'
;MTKNNLGMREITVAEAEKLGIDLSMAKICRILRKLAKLDRLKLDETEHRSGLNKHLFHYIEYCGETVLEYVKNYLSNLQPYMIERRKDQEKKKSYICVIDNMYRISVYINVDKSFGEEMIVSFHEDNIRGVAKTNALIKNKRNRLVSVFADSYGSIDMQNGNVSVKVLAQRGMKVLPLDIIGFKCKDMFIVREADINNQFLNYCNEYIRDLYTSNLNLDFDKIEVFSMLQQISFTSYGRDTFSSVSLLIDSMVSQPDAISRQAADFALITFVQSLQLTDEQKKELVELLNEKYMVTSIRGIDDILYRVKTALGNDDIFPELDILE
;
A
#
# COMPACT_ATOMS: atom_id res chain seq x y z
N MET A 1 21.97 -25.38 -9.80
CA MET A 1 22.28 -23.96 -10.10
C MET A 1 23.27 -23.90 -11.24
N THR A 2 22.92 -23.24 -12.33
CA THR A 2 23.75 -23.12 -13.54
C THR A 2 23.79 -21.67 -14.02
N LYS A 3 24.76 -21.33 -14.87
CA LYS A 3 24.75 -20.07 -15.62
C LYS A 3 24.14 -20.34 -17.00
N ASN A 4 23.28 -19.45 -17.48
CA ASN A 4 22.74 -19.53 -18.84
C ASN A 4 23.71 -18.94 -19.87
N ASN A 5 23.31 -18.91 -21.14
CA ASN A 5 24.14 -18.43 -22.25
C ASN A 5 24.59 -16.96 -22.11
N LEU A 6 23.92 -16.19 -21.25
CA LEU A 6 24.27 -14.80 -20.94
C LEU A 6 25.15 -14.66 -19.69
N GLY A 7 25.52 -15.78 -19.04
CA GLY A 7 26.27 -15.78 -17.78
C GLY A 7 25.41 -15.59 -16.54
N MET A 8 24.09 -15.47 -16.67
CA MET A 8 23.19 -15.27 -15.54
C MET A 8 22.99 -16.57 -14.77
N ARG A 9 23.04 -16.49 -13.44
CA ARG A 9 22.60 -17.54 -12.54
C ARG A 9 21.13 -17.80 -12.79
N GLU A 10 20.82 -19.07 -13.05
CA GLU A 10 19.48 -19.55 -13.32
C GLU A 10 19.18 -20.79 -12.45
N ILE A 11 17.96 -20.82 -11.94
CA ILE A 11 17.42 -21.96 -11.21
C ILE A 11 16.11 -22.42 -11.87
N THR A 12 15.84 -23.71 -11.73
CA THR A 12 14.57 -24.32 -12.12
C THR A 12 13.47 -24.04 -11.10
N VAL A 13 12.22 -24.21 -11.50
CA VAL A 13 11.06 -24.14 -10.58
C VAL A 13 11.20 -25.14 -9.42
N ALA A 14 11.64 -26.37 -9.71
CA ALA A 14 11.84 -27.39 -8.69
C ALA A 14 12.96 -27.02 -7.69
N GLU A 15 14.01 -26.35 -8.13
CA GLU A 15 15.04 -25.81 -7.22
C GLU A 15 14.48 -24.66 -6.38
N ALA A 16 13.66 -23.78 -6.95
CA ALA A 16 13.03 -22.68 -6.22
C ALA A 16 12.11 -23.19 -5.10
N GLU A 17 11.28 -24.20 -5.41
CA GLU A 17 10.40 -24.85 -4.43
C GLU A 17 11.19 -25.51 -3.29
N LYS A 18 12.32 -26.17 -3.60
CA LYS A 18 13.23 -26.73 -2.58
C LYS A 18 13.85 -25.65 -1.68
N LEU A 19 14.02 -24.43 -2.18
CA LEU A 19 14.48 -23.28 -1.39
C LEU A 19 13.34 -22.59 -0.62
N GLY A 20 12.11 -23.10 -0.69
CA GLY A 20 10.94 -22.51 -0.03
C GLY A 20 10.47 -21.21 -0.68
N ILE A 21 10.81 -20.96 -1.94
CA ILE A 21 10.37 -19.77 -2.68
C ILE A 21 8.96 -20.02 -3.22
N ASP A 22 8.02 -19.17 -2.82
CA ASP A 22 6.64 -19.25 -3.30
C ASP A 22 6.50 -18.67 -4.72
N LEU A 23 6.06 -19.51 -5.65
CA LEU A 23 5.77 -19.18 -7.04
C LEU A 23 4.28 -19.33 -7.39
N SER A 24 3.44 -19.73 -6.42
CA SER A 24 2.05 -20.12 -6.63
C SER A 24 1.19 -18.98 -7.19
N MET A 25 1.51 -17.74 -6.82
CA MET A 25 0.76 -16.54 -7.22
C MET A 25 1.15 -16.01 -8.60
N ALA A 26 2.26 -16.46 -9.19
CA ALA A 26 2.74 -15.94 -10.47
C ALA A 26 1.72 -16.09 -11.60
N LYS A 27 0.99 -17.21 -11.67
CA LYS A 27 -0.04 -17.42 -12.70
C LYS A 27 -1.22 -16.45 -12.53
N ILE A 28 -1.69 -16.27 -11.30
CA ILE A 28 -2.84 -15.40 -11.00
C ILE A 28 -2.47 -13.94 -11.24
N CYS A 29 -1.31 -13.51 -10.76
CA CYS A 29 -0.78 -12.18 -10.97
C CYS A 29 -0.68 -11.85 -12.48
N ARG A 30 -0.18 -12.78 -13.32
CA ARG A 30 -0.17 -12.60 -14.79
C ARG A 30 -1.57 -12.42 -15.39
N ILE A 31 -2.58 -13.14 -14.89
CA ILE A 31 -3.95 -12.99 -15.38
C ILE A 31 -4.45 -11.59 -15.05
N LEU A 32 -4.31 -11.14 -13.80
CA LEU A 32 -4.71 -9.80 -13.39
C LEU A 32 -4.00 -8.69 -14.19
N ARG A 33 -2.68 -8.79 -14.37
CA ARG A 33 -1.89 -7.86 -15.21
C ARG A 33 -2.33 -7.84 -16.67
N LYS A 34 -2.83 -8.97 -17.20
CA LYS A 34 -3.37 -9.03 -18.58
C LYS A 34 -4.76 -8.40 -18.68
N LEU A 35 -5.62 -8.66 -17.70
CA LEU A 35 -6.96 -8.07 -17.64
C LEU A 35 -6.89 -6.54 -17.57
N ALA A 36 -5.96 -6.01 -16.78
CA ALA A 36 -5.73 -4.58 -16.63
C ALA A 36 -5.43 -3.83 -17.94
N LYS A 37 -4.89 -4.54 -18.94
CA LYS A 37 -4.55 -3.99 -20.27
C LYS A 37 -5.71 -4.01 -21.26
N LEU A 38 -6.87 -4.54 -20.86
CA LEU A 38 -8.04 -4.60 -21.73
C LEU A 38 -8.78 -3.27 -21.69
N ASP A 39 -9.01 -2.67 -22.86
CA ASP A 39 -9.81 -1.44 -22.97
C ASP A 39 -11.27 -1.65 -22.53
N ARG A 40 -11.76 -2.89 -22.65
CA ARG A 40 -13.12 -3.28 -22.26
C ARG A 40 -13.31 -3.55 -20.77
N LEU A 41 -12.24 -3.56 -19.97
CA LEU A 41 -12.34 -3.80 -18.53
C LEU A 41 -13.15 -2.67 -17.89
N LYS A 42 -14.19 -3.02 -17.13
CA LYS A 42 -15.05 -2.05 -16.44
C LYS A 42 -14.90 -2.13 -14.93
N LEU A 43 -15.30 -1.08 -14.24
CA LEU A 43 -15.51 -1.10 -12.79
C LEU A 43 -16.98 -1.42 -12.52
N ASP A 44 -17.24 -2.33 -11.58
CA ASP A 44 -18.57 -2.52 -11.02
C ASP A 44 -18.90 -1.36 -10.09
N GLU A 45 -19.80 -0.49 -10.52
CA GLU A 45 -20.29 0.64 -9.71
C GLU A 45 -21.55 0.29 -8.93
N THR A 46 -22.05 -0.95 -9.03
CA THR A 46 -23.24 -1.35 -8.28
C THR A 46 -22.95 -1.24 -6.78
N GLU A 47 -23.81 -0.51 -6.08
CA GLU A 47 -23.53 -0.15 -4.70
C GLU A 47 -23.40 -1.37 -3.80
N HIS A 48 -22.23 -1.52 -3.18
CA HIS A 48 -22.09 -2.36 -2.00
C HIS A 48 -22.93 -1.75 -0.87
N ARG A 49 -23.88 -2.55 -0.34
CA ARG A 49 -24.93 -2.16 0.62
C ARG A 49 -24.49 -1.29 1.82
N SER A 50 -23.21 -1.28 2.20
CA SER A 50 -22.72 -0.58 3.38
C SER A 50 -22.02 0.76 3.09
N GLY A 51 -21.57 1.06 1.87
CA GLY A 51 -20.78 2.26 1.56
C GLY A 51 -19.36 2.31 2.17
N LEU A 52 -19.08 1.51 3.21
CA LEU A 52 -17.81 1.44 3.96
C LEU A 52 -16.56 1.12 3.11
N ASN A 53 -16.76 0.61 1.89
CA ASN A 53 -15.69 0.22 0.98
C ASN A 53 -15.34 1.30 -0.05
N LYS A 54 -16.00 2.46 -0.02
CA LYS A 54 -15.82 3.53 -1.03
C LYS A 54 -14.70 4.53 -0.69
N HIS A 55 -14.18 4.55 0.53
CA HIS A 55 -13.18 5.55 0.93
C HIS A 55 -11.94 5.59 0.03
N LEU A 56 -11.48 4.43 -0.49
CA LEU A 56 -10.36 4.41 -1.44
C LEU A 56 -10.72 5.07 -2.77
N PHE A 57 -11.98 4.95 -3.22
CA PHE A 57 -12.42 5.56 -4.48
C PHE A 57 -12.42 7.08 -4.35
N HIS A 58 -13.03 7.61 -3.28
CA HIS A 58 -13.01 9.06 -3.02
C HIS A 58 -11.59 9.57 -2.82
N TYR A 59 -10.71 8.82 -2.15
CA TYR A 59 -9.30 9.16 -2.03
C TYR A 59 -8.58 9.19 -3.39
N ILE A 60 -8.81 8.21 -4.27
CA ILE A 60 -8.23 8.18 -5.62
C ILE A 60 -8.70 9.39 -6.44
N GLU A 61 -9.99 9.73 -6.36
CA GLU A 61 -10.58 10.89 -7.03
C GLU A 61 -10.03 12.21 -6.48
N TYR A 62 -9.84 12.30 -5.17
CA TYR A 62 -9.17 13.42 -4.50
C TYR A 62 -7.74 13.63 -5.03
N CYS A 63 -7.02 12.54 -5.32
CA CYS A 63 -5.71 12.61 -5.94
C CYS A 63 -5.75 12.99 -7.45
N GLY A 64 -6.93 13.19 -8.02
CA GLY A 64 -7.12 13.60 -9.42
C GLY A 64 -7.06 12.47 -10.43
N GLU A 65 -7.18 11.20 -9.99
CA GLU A 65 -7.24 10.04 -10.88
C GLU A 65 -8.67 9.45 -10.93
N THR A 66 -9.07 8.91 -12.08
CA THR A 66 -10.30 8.10 -12.13
C THR A 66 -10.05 6.74 -11.49
N VAL A 67 -11.01 6.23 -10.73
CA VAL A 67 -10.90 4.93 -10.04
C VAL A 67 -10.52 3.79 -11.00
N LEU A 68 -11.18 3.70 -12.15
CA LEU A 68 -10.91 2.63 -13.12
C LEU A 68 -9.46 2.66 -13.63
N GLU A 69 -8.96 3.82 -14.00
CA GLU A 69 -7.61 3.96 -14.54
C GLU A 69 -6.55 3.69 -13.45
N TYR A 70 -6.77 4.20 -12.23
CA TYR A 70 -5.93 3.90 -11.09
C TYR A 70 -5.84 2.38 -10.84
N VAL A 71 -6.99 1.70 -10.77
CA VAL A 71 -7.02 0.25 -10.50
C VAL A 71 -6.38 -0.52 -11.64
N LYS A 72 -6.56 -0.12 -12.91
CA LYS A 72 -5.85 -0.73 -14.05
C LYS A 72 -4.33 -0.58 -13.91
N ASN A 73 -3.84 0.59 -13.51
CA ASN A 73 -2.42 0.82 -13.28
C ASN A 73 -1.90 -0.02 -12.11
N TYR A 74 -2.66 -0.06 -11.01
CA TYR A 74 -2.36 -0.91 -9.85
C TYR A 74 -2.24 -2.39 -10.23
N LEU A 75 -3.24 -2.92 -10.93
CA LEU A 75 -3.26 -4.30 -11.40
C LEU A 75 -2.15 -4.60 -12.40
N SER A 76 -1.76 -3.64 -13.23
CA SER A 76 -0.65 -3.75 -14.20
C SER A 76 0.72 -3.83 -13.53
N ASN A 77 0.85 -3.26 -12.33
CA ASN A 77 2.07 -3.22 -11.52
C ASN A 77 2.09 -4.28 -10.41
N LEU A 78 1.04 -5.08 -10.26
CA LEU A 78 1.01 -6.18 -9.29
C LEU A 78 2.21 -7.12 -9.49
N GLN A 79 2.78 -7.55 -8.37
CA GLN A 79 3.86 -8.53 -8.32
C GLN A 79 3.40 -9.77 -7.55
N PRO A 80 3.91 -10.98 -7.88
CA PRO A 80 3.45 -12.22 -7.27
C PRO A 80 3.58 -12.24 -5.74
N TYR A 81 4.64 -11.64 -5.20
CA TYR A 81 4.91 -11.61 -3.77
C TYR A 81 3.96 -10.73 -2.94
N MET A 82 3.24 -9.82 -3.60
CA MET A 82 2.34 -8.87 -2.93
C MET A 82 1.04 -9.53 -2.47
N ILE A 83 0.59 -10.53 -3.22
CA ILE A 83 -0.79 -11.00 -3.16
C ILE A 83 -0.91 -12.41 -2.61
N GLU A 84 -2.06 -12.69 -1.99
CA GLU A 84 -2.51 -14.03 -1.65
C GLU A 84 -3.90 -14.28 -2.22
N ARG A 85 -4.18 -15.51 -2.69
CA ARG A 85 -5.47 -15.83 -3.31
C ARG A 85 -6.50 -16.28 -2.29
N ARG A 86 -7.67 -15.65 -2.30
CA ARG A 86 -8.85 -15.96 -1.48
C ARG A 86 -9.88 -16.78 -2.25
N LYS A 87 -9.54 -18.05 -2.54
CA LYS A 87 -10.42 -18.97 -3.27
C LYS A 87 -11.78 -19.17 -2.58
N ASP A 88 -11.80 -19.06 -1.26
CA ASP A 88 -13.00 -19.12 -0.42
C ASP A 88 -14.04 -18.04 -0.76
N GLN A 89 -13.61 -16.93 -1.36
CA GLN A 89 -14.47 -15.80 -1.73
C GLN A 89 -14.84 -15.76 -3.23
N GLU A 90 -14.35 -16.72 -4.03
CA GLU A 90 -14.64 -16.78 -5.47
C GLU A 90 -16.04 -17.37 -5.71
N LYS A 91 -17.05 -16.50 -5.83
CA LYS A 91 -18.46 -16.90 -6.04
C LYS A 91 -18.69 -17.74 -7.29
N LYS A 92 -17.86 -17.56 -8.32
CA LYS A 92 -17.91 -18.30 -9.60
C LYS A 92 -16.49 -18.64 -10.04
N LYS A 93 -16.35 -19.66 -10.91
CA LYS A 93 -15.05 -20.08 -11.48
C LYS A 93 -14.33 -18.98 -12.28
N SER A 94 -15.07 -17.98 -12.78
CA SER A 94 -14.50 -16.84 -13.49
C SER A 94 -13.88 -15.80 -12.55
N TYR A 95 -14.26 -15.79 -11.26
CA TYR A 95 -13.80 -14.80 -10.31
C TYR A 95 -12.37 -15.10 -9.86
N ILE A 96 -11.61 -14.03 -9.64
CA ILE A 96 -10.31 -14.06 -9.00
C ILE A 96 -10.37 -13.08 -7.83
N CYS A 97 -10.31 -13.62 -6.61
CA CYS A 97 -10.21 -12.84 -5.39
C CYS A 97 -8.79 -12.94 -4.83
N VAL A 98 -8.13 -11.79 -4.62
CA VAL A 98 -6.81 -11.71 -4.01
C VAL A 98 -6.79 -10.61 -2.96
N ILE A 99 -5.88 -10.74 -2.00
CA ILE A 99 -5.56 -9.70 -1.02
C ILE A 99 -4.11 -9.28 -1.20
N ASP A 100 -3.83 -7.99 -1.18
CA ASP A 100 -2.49 -7.43 -1.08
C ASP A 100 -2.16 -7.18 0.39
N ASN A 101 -1.17 -7.89 0.92
CA ASN A 101 -0.83 -7.89 2.35
C ASN A 101 0.34 -6.94 2.69
N MET A 102 0.67 -6.02 1.79
CA MET A 102 1.85 -5.15 1.91
C MET A 102 1.59 -3.83 2.65
N TYR A 103 0.41 -3.68 3.25
CA TYR A 103 -0.03 -2.46 3.94
C TYR A 103 -0.47 -2.77 5.37
N ARG A 104 -0.71 -1.72 6.16
CA ARG A 104 -1.33 -1.81 7.49
C ARG A 104 -2.65 -2.58 7.44
N ILE A 105 -3.52 -2.28 6.48
CA ILE A 105 -4.75 -3.03 6.20
C ILE A 105 -4.62 -3.58 4.78
N SER A 106 -4.86 -4.87 4.60
CA SER A 106 -4.74 -5.48 3.27
C SER A 106 -5.71 -4.86 2.27
N VAL A 107 -5.35 -4.83 0.99
CA VAL A 107 -6.28 -4.40 -0.07
C VAL A 107 -6.94 -5.63 -0.67
N TYR A 108 -8.26 -5.71 -0.58
CA TYR A 108 -9.07 -6.74 -1.21
C TYR A 108 -9.36 -6.36 -2.66
N ILE A 109 -9.09 -7.30 -3.57
CA ILE A 109 -9.27 -7.13 -5.01
C ILE A 109 -10.06 -8.33 -5.53
N ASN A 110 -11.18 -8.05 -6.21
CA ASN A 110 -12.02 -9.06 -6.84
C ASN A 110 -12.28 -8.68 -8.29
N VAL A 111 -12.02 -9.62 -9.20
CA VAL A 111 -12.17 -9.42 -10.65
C VAL A 111 -12.93 -10.59 -11.26
N ASP A 112 -13.94 -10.31 -12.07
CA ASP A 112 -14.56 -11.30 -12.96
C ASP A 112 -13.82 -11.32 -14.30
N LYS A 113 -13.29 -12.49 -14.68
CA LYS A 113 -12.57 -12.69 -15.95
C LYS A 113 -13.43 -13.33 -17.04
N SER A 114 -14.75 -13.27 -16.92
CA SER A 114 -15.68 -13.75 -17.94
C SER A 114 -15.39 -13.06 -19.28
N PHE A 115 -15.17 -13.86 -20.32
CA PHE A 115 -14.74 -13.34 -21.61
C PHE A 115 -15.80 -12.41 -22.22
N GLY A 116 -15.42 -11.17 -22.54
CA GLY A 116 -16.33 -10.16 -23.08
C GLY A 116 -17.09 -9.36 -22.01
N GLU A 117 -17.00 -9.77 -20.75
CA GLU A 117 -17.68 -9.17 -19.59
C GLU A 117 -16.68 -8.91 -18.44
N GLU A 118 -15.38 -8.74 -18.77
CA GLU A 118 -14.35 -8.58 -17.75
C GLU A 118 -14.60 -7.32 -16.90
N MET A 119 -14.54 -7.48 -15.58
CA MET A 119 -14.93 -6.42 -14.64
C MET A 119 -14.16 -6.48 -13.33
N ILE A 120 -13.76 -5.32 -12.81
CA ILE A 120 -13.30 -5.14 -11.44
C ILE A 120 -14.54 -5.08 -10.56
N VAL A 121 -14.77 -6.13 -9.78
CA VAL A 121 -15.95 -6.26 -8.92
C VAL A 121 -15.76 -5.50 -7.60
N SER A 122 -14.54 -5.51 -7.05
CA SER A 122 -14.26 -4.84 -5.79
C SER A 122 -12.78 -4.45 -5.70
N PHE A 123 -12.53 -3.26 -5.13
CA PHE A 123 -11.19 -2.77 -4.78
C PHE A 123 -11.32 -1.88 -3.54
N HIS A 124 -10.94 -2.39 -2.37
CA HIS A 124 -11.08 -1.67 -1.09
C HIS A 124 -10.14 -2.26 -0.03
N GLU A 125 -9.91 -1.55 1.07
CA GLU A 125 -9.24 -2.14 2.24
C GLU A 125 -10.11 -3.25 2.86
N ASP A 126 -9.49 -4.38 3.19
CA ASP A 126 -10.15 -5.57 3.72
C ASP A 126 -10.71 -5.28 5.11
N ASN A 127 -12.03 -5.46 5.23
CA ASN A 127 -12.74 -5.33 6.50
C ASN A 127 -13.73 -6.47 6.63
N ILE A 128 -13.84 -7.00 7.86
CA ILE A 128 -14.76 -8.08 8.19
C ILE A 128 -15.82 -7.49 9.09
N ARG A 129 -17.07 -7.46 8.60
CA ARG A 129 -18.23 -6.92 9.31
C ARG A 129 -18.03 -5.47 9.77
N GLY A 130 -17.41 -4.64 8.93
CA GLY A 130 -17.16 -3.23 9.23
C GLY A 130 -15.98 -2.97 10.17
N VAL A 131 -15.10 -3.97 10.37
CA VAL A 131 -13.84 -3.79 11.11
C VAL A 131 -12.67 -4.18 10.23
N ALA A 132 -11.83 -3.19 9.91
CA ALA A 132 -10.58 -3.35 9.20
C ALA A 132 -9.49 -3.81 10.18
N LYS A 133 -8.99 -5.04 10.00
CA LYS A 133 -7.98 -5.61 10.87
C LYS A 133 -6.59 -5.25 10.37
N THR A 134 -5.73 -4.82 11.27
CA THR A 134 -4.32 -4.59 10.94
C THR A 134 -3.60 -5.90 10.66
N ASN A 135 -2.76 -5.89 9.62
CA ASN A 135 -1.85 -6.97 9.33
C ASN A 135 -0.84 -7.13 10.47
N ALA A 136 -0.57 -8.39 10.81
CA ALA A 136 0.50 -8.69 11.75
C ALA A 136 1.82 -8.18 11.17
N LEU A 137 2.66 -7.61 12.03
CA LEU A 137 4.03 -7.24 11.69
C LEU A 137 4.75 -8.50 11.19
N ILE A 138 5.07 -8.53 9.90
CA ILE A 138 5.81 -9.64 9.30
C ILE A 138 7.22 -9.54 9.86
N LYS A 139 7.59 -10.46 10.78
CA LYS A 139 8.97 -10.57 11.26
C LYS A 139 9.89 -10.54 10.05
N ASN A 140 10.73 -9.50 9.95
CA ASN A 140 11.62 -9.30 8.82
C ASN A 140 12.58 -10.50 8.74
N LYS A 141 12.22 -11.49 7.93
CA LYS A 141 13.09 -12.61 7.60
C LYS A 141 14.09 -12.02 6.61
N ARG A 142 15.23 -11.53 7.11
CA ARG A 142 16.28 -10.83 6.34
C ARG A 142 16.69 -11.51 5.02
N ASN A 143 16.40 -12.80 4.86
CA ASN A 143 16.73 -13.60 3.68
C ASN A 143 15.51 -14.21 2.97
N ARG A 144 14.28 -13.70 3.18
CA ARG A 144 13.12 -14.20 2.42
C ARG A 144 13.29 -13.83 0.94
N LEU A 145 13.26 -14.87 0.11
CA LEU A 145 13.36 -14.76 -1.34
C LEU A 145 11.95 -14.80 -1.94
N VAL A 146 11.71 -13.91 -2.90
CA VAL A 146 10.40 -13.74 -3.54
C VAL A 146 10.55 -13.65 -5.05
N SER A 147 9.48 -14.01 -5.76
CA SER A 147 9.42 -13.89 -7.22
C SER A 147 8.89 -12.54 -7.67
N VAL A 148 9.54 -11.98 -8.70
CA VAL A 148 9.15 -10.71 -9.34
C VAL A 148 9.15 -10.86 -10.86
N PHE A 149 8.24 -10.12 -11.47
CA PHE A 149 8.26 -9.85 -12.91
C PHE A 149 9.09 -8.59 -13.14
N ALA A 150 10.22 -8.77 -13.82
CA ALA A 150 11.10 -7.68 -14.20
C ALA A 150 10.57 -6.96 -15.43
N ASP A 151 10.71 -5.63 -15.44
CA ASP A 151 10.46 -4.81 -16.62
C ASP A 151 11.69 -4.80 -17.54
N SER A 152 12.88 -4.85 -16.94
CA SER A 152 14.14 -5.08 -17.65
C SER A 152 15.21 -5.61 -16.70
N TYR A 153 16.36 -6.00 -17.24
CA TYR A 153 17.53 -6.37 -16.45
C TYR A 153 18.76 -5.62 -16.95
N GLY A 154 19.66 -5.28 -16.03
CA GLY A 154 20.89 -4.54 -16.26
C GLY A 154 22.12 -5.45 -16.23
N SER A 155 23.16 -4.99 -15.52
CA SER A 155 24.46 -5.66 -15.46
C SER A 155 24.39 -7.04 -14.81
N ILE A 156 25.22 -7.95 -15.32
CA ILE A 156 25.40 -9.30 -14.79
C ILE A 156 26.77 -9.36 -14.10
N ASP A 157 26.78 -9.76 -12.84
CA ASP A 157 28.02 -10.10 -12.15
C ASP A 157 28.54 -11.44 -12.70
N MET A 158 29.60 -11.38 -13.49
CA MET A 158 30.15 -12.58 -14.14
C MET A 158 30.74 -13.59 -13.15
N GLN A 159 31.04 -13.21 -11.91
CA GLN A 159 31.56 -14.12 -10.89
C GLN A 159 30.45 -15.04 -10.36
N ASN A 160 29.37 -14.46 -9.84
CA ASN A 160 28.28 -15.22 -9.20
C ASN A 160 27.03 -15.42 -10.10
N GLY A 161 26.95 -14.72 -11.22
CA GLY A 161 25.83 -14.74 -12.18
C GLY A 161 24.61 -13.93 -11.74
N ASN A 162 24.66 -13.19 -10.63
CA ASN A 162 23.56 -12.35 -10.20
C ASN A 162 23.39 -11.17 -11.16
N VAL A 163 22.16 -10.65 -11.23
CA VAL A 163 21.76 -9.66 -12.22
C VAL A 163 21.09 -8.49 -11.51
N SER A 164 21.35 -7.26 -11.97
CA SER A 164 20.53 -6.09 -11.62
C SER A 164 19.17 -6.21 -12.31
N VAL A 165 18.11 -6.24 -11.53
CA VAL A 165 16.72 -6.44 -11.97
C VAL A 165 15.97 -5.14 -11.76
N LYS A 166 15.42 -4.59 -12.84
CA LYS A 166 14.60 -3.37 -12.79
C LYS A 166 13.13 -3.74 -12.70
N VAL A 167 12.44 -3.23 -11.69
CA VAL A 167 11.03 -3.52 -11.40
C VAL A 167 10.30 -2.22 -11.10
N LEU A 168 9.22 -1.95 -11.82
CA LEU A 168 8.21 -0.98 -11.42
C LEU A 168 7.28 -1.65 -10.41
N ALA A 169 7.28 -1.11 -9.19
CA ALA A 169 6.41 -1.58 -8.13
C ALA A 169 5.56 -0.42 -7.63
N GLN A 170 4.27 -0.69 -7.40
CA GLN A 170 3.33 0.30 -6.92
C GLN A 170 2.94 0.03 -5.46
N ARG A 171 2.84 1.10 -4.66
CA ARG A 171 2.23 1.12 -3.33
C ARG A 171 1.35 2.37 -3.22
N GLY A 172 0.08 2.22 -2.89
CA GLY A 172 -0.89 3.33 -2.92
C GLY A 172 -0.75 4.15 -4.22
N MET A 173 -0.59 5.46 -4.09
CA MET A 173 -0.39 6.37 -5.24
C MET A 173 1.05 6.38 -5.77
N LYS A 174 2.02 5.75 -5.10
CA LYS A 174 3.42 5.76 -5.53
C LYS A 174 3.78 4.57 -6.39
N VAL A 175 4.29 4.85 -7.59
CA VAL A 175 5.07 3.89 -8.37
C VAL A 175 6.56 4.22 -8.18
N LEU A 176 7.35 3.22 -7.74
CA LEU A 176 8.79 3.34 -7.62
C LEU A 176 9.49 2.46 -8.67
N PRO A 177 10.48 3.00 -9.40
CA PRO A 177 11.43 2.19 -10.14
C PRO A 177 12.45 1.62 -9.14
N LEU A 178 12.42 0.30 -8.98
CA LEU A 178 13.32 -0.44 -8.11
C LEU A 178 14.47 -1.04 -8.93
N ASP A 179 15.68 -0.98 -8.39
CA ASP A 179 16.85 -1.73 -8.90
C ASP A 179 17.33 -2.68 -7.82
N ILE A 180 17.25 -3.99 -8.08
CA ILE A 180 17.46 -5.03 -7.09
C ILE A 180 18.31 -6.16 -7.66
N ILE A 181 19.23 -6.68 -6.87
CA ILE A 181 20.03 -7.84 -7.28
C ILE A 181 19.21 -9.12 -7.14
N GLY A 182 19.17 -9.91 -8.21
CA GLY A 182 18.47 -11.18 -8.25
C GLY A 182 19.13 -12.22 -9.16
N PHE A 183 18.45 -13.34 -9.32
CA PHE A 183 18.83 -14.39 -10.26
C PHE A 183 17.59 -14.96 -10.95
N LYS A 184 17.78 -15.58 -12.11
CA LYS A 184 16.69 -15.96 -12.99
C LYS A 184 16.01 -17.25 -12.52
N CYS A 185 14.69 -17.29 -12.65
CA CYS A 185 13.89 -18.51 -12.52
C CYS A 185 12.80 -18.50 -13.60
N LYS A 186 13.02 -19.28 -14.67
CA LYS A 186 12.13 -19.30 -15.85
C LYS A 186 11.97 -17.91 -16.46
N ASP A 187 10.76 -17.36 -16.46
CA ASP A 187 10.39 -16.06 -17.00
C ASP A 187 10.20 -15.01 -15.89
N MET A 188 10.82 -15.24 -14.73
CA MET A 188 10.80 -14.38 -13.55
C MET A 188 12.21 -14.23 -12.99
N PHE A 189 12.35 -13.33 -12.03
CA PHE A 189 13.54 -13.21 -11.20
C PHE A 189 13.20 -13.47 -9.74
N ILE A 190 14.17 -14.04 -9.03
CA ILE A 190 14.12 -14.22 -7.59
C ILE A 190 15.02 -13.17 -6.96
N VAL A 191 14.46 -12.42 -6.03
CA VAL A 191 15.11 -11.31 -5.32
C VAL A 191 14.88 -11.44 -3.82
N ARG A 192 15.65 -10.71 -3.02
CA ARG A 192 15.37 -10.60 -1.58
C ARG A 192 14.25 -9.61 -1.36
N GLU A 193 13.24 -10.02 -0.60
CA GLU A 193 12.08 -9.17 -0.27
C GLU A 193 12.51 -7.90 0.48
N ALA A 194 13.51 -8.00 1.36
CA ALA A 194 14.03 -6.86 2.09
C ALA A 194 14.60 -5.76 1.18
N ASP A 195 15.21 -6.11 0.04
CA ASP A 195 15.76 -5.12 -0.90
C ASP A 195 14.66 -4.33 -1.61
N ILE A 196 13.46 -4.91 -1.75
CA ILE A 196 12.25 -4.21 -2.20
C ILE A 196 11.70 -3.33 -1.08
N ASN A 197 11.45 -3.93 0.09
CA ASN A 197 10.74 -3.27 1.18
C ASN A 197 11.52 -2.06 1.70
N ASN A 198 12.85 -2.16 1.80
CA ASN A 198 13.69 -1.05 2.24
C ASN A 198 13.58 0.17 1.34
N GLN A 199 13.37 0.02 0.03
CA GLN A 199 13.21 1.17 -0.86
C GLN A 199 11.91 1.92 -0.60
N PHE A 200 10.80 1.21 -0.34
CA PHE A 200 9.54 1.83 0.07
C PHE A 200 9.60 2.43 1.48
N LEU A 201 10.24 1.74 2.43
CA LEU A 201 10.45 2.26 3.79
C LEU A 201 11.29 3.54 3.76
N ASN A 202 12.38 3.56 3.00
CA ASN A 202 13.22 4.74 2.84
C ASN A 202 12.43 5.89 2.23
N TYR A 203 11.65 5.64 1.18
CA TYR A 203 10.79 6.67 0.58
C TYR A 203 9.86 7.32 1.62
N CYS A 204 9.15 6.52 2.42
CA CYS A 204 8.25 7.05 3.44
C CYS A 204 8.97 7.74 4.60
N ASN A 205 10.07 7.15 5.08
CA ASN A 205 10.85 7.70 6.20
C ASN A 205 11.59 8.99 5.84
N GLU A 206 12.09 9.11 4.61
CA GLU A 206 12.65 10.35 4.08
C GLU A 206 11.55 11.41 3.98
N TYR A 207 10.37 11.05 3.46
CA TYR A 207 9.28 12.00 3.35
C TYR A 207 8.80 12.51 4.72
N ILE A 208 8.67 11.62 5.71
CA ILE A 208 8.39 12.01 7.10
C ILE A 208 9.45 12.99 7.64
N ARG A 209 10.74 12.70 7.41
CA ARG A 209 11.83 13.56 7.85
C ARG A 209 11.72 14.94 7.21
N ASP A 210 11.40 15.01 5.92
CA ASP A 210 11.18 16.27 5.22
C ASP A 210 10.01 17.05 5.84
N LEU A 211 8.88 16.40 6.10
CA LEU A 211 7.70 17.01 6.74
C LEU A 211 8.01 17.59 8.14
N TYR A 212 8.91 16.95 8.89
CA TYR A 212 9.31 17.41 10.22
C TYR A 212 10.40 18.48 10.21
N THR A 213 11.35 18.40 9.28
CA THR A 213 12.49 19.31 9.23
C THR A 213 12.20 20.61 8.50
N SER A 214 11.26 20.60 7.53
CA SER A 214 10.97 21.80 6.73
C SER A 214 10.28 22.90 7.54
N ASN A 215 9.53 22.54 8.59
CA ASN A 215 8.62 23.48 9.26
C ASN A 215 8.80 23.60 10.79
N LEU A 216 9.49 22.67 11.48
CA LEU A 216 9.18 22.48 12.91
C LEU A 216 10.34 22.55 13.93
N ASN A 217 11.62 22.68 13.53
CA ASN A 217 12.76 22.61 14.48
C ASN A 217 12.62 21.46 15.51
N LEU A 218 12.00 20.35 15.06
CA LEU A 218 11.68 19.24 15.94
C LEU A 218 12.87 18.30 16.09
N ASP A 219 13.01 17.77 17.31
CA ASP A 219 13.98 16.74 17.65
C ASP A 219 13.52 15.38 17.08
N PHE A 220 13.83 15.16 15.80
CA PHE A 220 13.47 13.94 15.06
C PHE A 220 14.05 12.67 15.69
N ASP A 221 15.12 12.79 16.50
CA ASP A 221 15.76 11.65 17.15
C ASP A 221 14.85 10.96 18.17
N LYS A 222 13.72 11.58 18.54
CA LYS A 222 12.69 11.01 19.41
C LYS A 222 11.61 10.21 18.69
N ILE A 223 11.54 10.26 17.35
CA ILE A 223 10.51 9.58 16.57
C ILE A 223 11.12 8.35 15.89
N GLU A 224 10.59 7.17 16.19
CA GLU A 224 11.01 5.96 15.51
C GLU A 224 10.52 5.95 14.06
N VAL A 225 11.43 5.63 13.15
CA VAL A 225 11.13 5.43 11.74
C VAL A 225 10.41 4.11 11.49
N PHE A 226 9.67 4.01 10.39
CA PHE A 226 9.07 2.74 10.00
C PHE A 226 10.13 1.70 9.69
N SER A 227 9.91 0.49 10.22
CA SER A 227 10.75 -0.68 9.99
C SER A 227 10.03 -1.76 9.17
N MET A 228 8.71 -1.65 9.00
CA MET A 228 7.88 -2.62 8.28
C MET A 228 6.77 -1.92 7.49
N LEU A 229 6.46 -2.43 6.29
CA LEU A 229 5.42 -1.86 5.43
C LEU A 229 4.02 -1.96 6.05
N GLN A 230 3.77 -2.95 6.92
CA GLN A 230 2.52 -3.10 7.65
C GLN A 230 2.29 -2.02 8.73
N GLN A 231 3.23 -1.09 8.92
CA GLN A 231 3.02 0.14 9.69
C GLN A 231 2.40 1.26 8.84
N ILE A 232 2.35 1.11 7.52
CA ILE A 232 2.01 2.17 6.58
C ILE A 232 0.70 1.79 5.86
N SER A 233 -0.28 2.70 5.92
CA SER A 233 -1.57 2.57 5.27
C SER A 233 -1.46 2.74 3.76
N PHE A 234 -2.43 2.20 3.01
CA PHE A 234 -2.48 2.34 1.55
C PHE A 234 -2.43 3.82 1.13
N THR A 235 -3.18 4.66 1.83
CA THR A 235 -3.31 6.09 1.59
C THR A 235 -2.07 6.90 1.97
N SER A 236 -1.08 6.31 2.63
CA SER A 236 0.10 7.04 3.10
C SER A 236 1.25 7.09 2.07
N TYR A 237 1.06 6.47 0.90
CA TYR A 237 2.05 6.44 -0.17
C TYR A 237 1.89 7.57 -1.20
N GLY A 238 1.04 8.59 -0.98
CA GLY A 238 0.97 9.77 -1.85
C GLY A 238 1.84 10.94 -1.35
N ARG A 239 1.69 12.10 -2.00
CA ARG A 239 2.31 13.38 -1.61
C ARG A 239 1.30 14.53 -1.50
N ASP A 240 0.03 14.24 -1.73
CA ASP A 240 -1.06 15.16 -1.46
C ASP A 240 -1.23 15.37 0.05
N THR A 241 -2.08 16.33 0.40
CA THR A 241 -2.34 16.71 1.80
C THR A 241 -2.90 15.54 2.60
N PHE A 242 -3.87 14.79 2.04
CA PHE A 242 -4.47 13.64 2.71
C PHE A 242 -3.42 12.58 3.01
N SER A 243 -2.59 12.22 2.03
CA SER A 243 -1.52 11.24 2.19
C SER A 243 -0.52 11.62 3.26
N SER A 244 -0.17 12.90 3.32
CA SER A 244 0.79 13.43 4.31
C SER A 244 0.22 13.32 5.73
N VAL A 245 -1.05 13.69 5.92
CA VAL A 245 -1.75 13.51 7.21
C VAL A 245 -1.87 12.03 7.56
N SER A 246 -2.24 11.17 6.61
CA SER A 246 -2.38 9.73 6.82
C SER A 246 -1.05 9.08 7.24
N LEU A 247 0.06 9.47 6.61
CA LEU A 247 1.41 9.01 6.93
C LEU A 247 1.87 9.46 8.33
N LEU A 248 1.53 10.69 8.73
CA LEU A 248 1.83 11.21 10.06
C LEU A 248 1.01 10.52 11.16
N ILE A 249 -0.26 10.19 10.90
CA ILE A 249 -1.07 9.35 11.79
C ILE A 249 -0.45 7.96 11.91
N ASP A 250 -0.04 7.34 10.80
CA ASP A 250 0.64 6.03 10.83
C ASP A 250 1.93 6.07 11.65
N SER A 251 2.71 7.15 11.52
CA SER A 251 3.95 7.37 12.26
C SER A 251 3.65 7.40 13.76
N MET A 252 2.72 8.25 14.19
CA MET A 252 2.34 8.40 15.58
C MET A 252 1.78 7.11 16.20
N VAL A 253 0.89 6.40 15.50
CA VAL A 253 0.29 5.15 15.98
C VAL A 253 1.33 4.04 16.12
N SER A 254 2.43 4.12 15.36
CA SER A 254 3.51 3.14 15.37
C SER A 254 4.54 3.35 16.48
N GLN A 255 4.48 4.47 17.22
CA GLN A 255 5.45 4.79 18.26
C GLN A 255 5.31 3.86 19.48
N PRO A 256 6.42 3.29 20.00
CA PRO A 256 6.36 2.25 21.03
C PRO A 256 6.08 2.80 22.43
N ASP A 257 6.41 4.06 22.70
CA ASP A 257 6.31 4.68 24.01
C ASP A 257 5.53 5.99 23.98
N ALA A 258 5.22 6.52 25.15
CA ALA A 258 4.39 7.72 25.28
C ALA A 258 5.12 9.00 24.85
N ILE A 259 6.45 9.08 25.04
CA ILE A 259 7.24 10.27 24.73
C ILE A 259 7.37 10.42 23.22
N SER A 260 7.77 9.35 22.53
CA SER A 260 7.86 9.34 21.06
C SER A 260 6.49 9.57 20.41
N ARG A 261 5.42 9.03 20.98
CA ARG A 261 4.04 9.29 20.54
C ARG A 261 3.62 10.74 20.69
N GLN A 262 3.95 11.40 21.80
CA GLN A 262 3.68 12.82 21.99
C GLN A 262 4.46 13.70 21.01
N ALA A 263 5.73 13.36 20.76
CA ALA A 263 6.53 14.06 19.76
C ALA A 263 5.92 13.93 18.34
N ALA A 264 5.48 12.73 17.96
CA ALA A 264 4.82 12.48 16.69
C ALA A 264 3.44 13.17 16.58
N ASP A 265 2.65 13.19 17.67
CA ASP A 265 1.37 13.92 17.73
C ASP A 265 1.58 15.42 17.55
N PHE A 266 2.52 16.01 18.29
CA PHE A 266 2.88 17.43 18.14
C PHE A 266 3.28 17.75 16.70
N ALA A 267 4.07 16.89 16.08
CA ALA A 267 4.50 17.07 14.71
C ALA A 267 3.33 16.98 13.70
N LEU A 268 2.42 16.01 13.89
CA LEU A 268 1.17 15.90 13.12
C LEU A 268 0.35 17.18 13.22
N ILE A 269 0.08 17.65 14.44
CA ILE A 269 -0.76 18.83 14.66
C ILE A 269 -0.13 20.08 14.08
N THR A 270 1.18 20.27 14.28
CA THR A 270 1.83 21.46 13.75
C THR A 270 1.94 21.44 12.23
N PHE A 271 2.13 20.27 11.61
CA PHE A 271 2.00 20.12 10.16
C PHE A 271 0.61 20.55 9.68
N VAL A 272 -0.45 20.03 10.30
CA VAL A 272 -1.83 20.36 9.94
C VAL A 272 -2.13 21.85 10.08
N GLN A 273 -1.67 22.50 11.16
CA GLN A 273 -1.82 23.95 11.37
C GLN A 273 -1.07 24.78 10.32
N SER A 274 -0.01 24.24 9.72
CA SER A 274 0.77 24.92 8.68
C SER A 274 0.13 24.86 7.29
N LEU A 275 -0.90 24.03 7.11
CA LEU A 275 -1.56 23.86 5.82
C LEU A 275 -2.35 25.10 5.41
N GLN A 276 -2.09 25.61 4.22
CA GLN A 276 -2.83 26.72 3.62
C GLN A 276 -3.96 26.19 2.73
N LEU A 277 -5.08 25.82 3.35
CA LEU A 277 -6.26 25.28 2.67
C LEU A 277 -7.42 26.27 2.69
N THR A 278 -8.20 26.30 1.62
CA THR A 278 -9.54 26.91 1.58
C THR A 278 -10.52 26.13 2.47
N ASP A 279 -11.64 26.73 2.85
CA ASP A 279 -12.62 26.05 3.72
C ASP A 279 -13.27 24.85 3.01
N GLU A 280 -13.46 24.91 1.70
CA GLU A 280 -13.89 23.78 0.88
C GLU A 280 -12.87 22.62 0.94
N GLN A 281 -11.58 22.91 0.76
CA GLN A 281 -10.52 21.90 0.84
C GLN A 281 -10.39 21.30 2.24
N LYS A 282 -10.57 22.10 3.30
CA LYS A 282 -10.59 21.60 4.67
C LYS A 282 -11.75 20.64 4.89
N LYS A 283 -12.95 21.00 4.42
CA LYS A 283 -14.15 20.17 4.54
C LYS A 283 -13.96 18.83 3.83
N GLU A 284 -13.50 18.86 2.59
CA GLU A 284 -13.19 17.66 1.80
C GLU A 284 -12.15 16.76 2.50
N LEU A 285 -11.06 17.34 3.01
CA LEU A 285 -10.04 16.61 3.77
C LEU A 285 -10.62 15.93 5.02
N VAL A 286 -11.49 16.64 5.77
CA VAL A 286 -12.14 16.09 6.97
C VAL A 286 -13.10 14.94 6.61
N GLU A 287 -13.89 15.08 5.55
CA GLU A 287 -14.80 14.05 5.06
C GLU A 287 -14.02 12.77 4.70
N LEU A 288 -12.95 12.90 3.91
CA LEU A 288 -12.08 11.78 3.56
C LEU A 288 -11.44 11.11 4.77
N LEU A 289 -11.01 11.89 5.77
CA LEU A 289 -10.39 11.35 6.98
C LEU A 289 -11.41 10.54 7.79
N ASN A 290 -12.63 11.05 7.93
CA ASN A 290 -13.71 10.33 8.59
C ASN A 290 -14.02 9.01 7.86
N GLU A 291 -14.14 9.03 6.54
CA GLU A 291 -14.40 7.83 5.74
C GLU A 291 -13.28 6.80 5.86
N LYS A 292 -12.02 7.21 5.75
CA LYS A 292 -10.85 6.33 5.84
C LYS A 292 -10.77 5.58 7.17
N TYR A 293 -11.10 6.26 8.26
CA TYR A 293 -10.94 5.74 9.61
C TYR A 293 -12.24 5.22 10.23
N MET A 294 -13.38 5.31 9.54
CA MET A 294 -14.69 4.85 10.05
C MET A 294 -14.70 3.38 10.52
N VAL A 295 -13.96 2.50 9.85
CA VAL A 295 -13.93 1.05 10.14
C VAL A 295 -12.61 0.60 10.77
N THR A 296 -11.77 1.52 11.23
CA THR A 296 -10.41 1.20 11.70
C THR A 296 -10.40 0.49 13.05
N SER A 297 -9.41 -0.38 13.27
CA SER A 297 -9.13 -0.96 14.58
C SER A 297 -8.09 -0.17 15.41
N ILE A 298 -7.72 1.04 14.97
CA ILE A 298 -6.75 1.89 15.68
C ILE A 298 -7.42 2.46 16.94
N ARG A 299 -6.85 2.15 18.11
CA ARG A 299 -7.34 2.65 19.39
C ARG A 299 -7.07 4.16 19.53
N GLY A 300 -8.10 4.92 19.92
CA GLY A 300 -7.99 6.37 20.15
C GLY A 300 -7.91 7.19 18.85
N ILE A 301 -8.28 6.61 17.71
CA ILE A 301 -8.31 7.32 16.44
C ILE A 301 -9.25 8.53 16.48
N ASP A 302 -10.37 8.45 17.21
CA ASP A 302 -11.33 9.54 17.31
C ASP A 302 -10.70 10.78 17.96
N ASP A 303 -9.92 10.59 19.03
CA ASP A 303 -9.18 11.68 19.70
C ASP A 303 -8.13 12.30 18.77
N ILE A 304 -7.47 11.47 17.96
CA ILE A 304 -6.48 11.92 16.97
C ILE A 304 -7.17 12.78 15.90
N LEU A 305 -8.26 12.26 15.32
CA LEU A 305 -9.02 12.96 14.29
C LEU A 305 -9.65 14.24 14.82
N TYR A 306 -10.12 14.25 16.07
CA TYR A 306 -10.60 15.45 16.72
C TYR A 306 -9.52 16.53 16.76
N ARG A 307 -8.31 16.22 17.25
CA ARG A 307 -7.20 17.19 17.26
C ARG A 307 -6.82 17.67 15.85
N VAL A 308 -6.82 16.78 14.85
CA VAL A 308 -6.58 17.16 13.45
C VAL A 308 -7.65 18.13 12.94
N LYS A 309 -8.93 17.88 13.24
CA LYS A 309 -10.04 18.76 12.84
C LYS A 309 -9.96 20.14 13.49
N THR A 310 -9.69 20.20 14.80
CA THR A 310 -9.47 21.46 15.51
C THR A 310 -8.26 22.21 14.97
N ALA A 311 -7.17 21.51 14.64
CA ALA A 311 -5.98 22.10 14.03
C ALA A 311 -6.24 22.72 12.64
N LEU A 312 -7.23 22.21 11.89
CA LEU A 312 -7.69 22.80 10.62
C LEU A 312 -8.58 24.04 10.81
N GLY A 313 -9.00 24.35 12.05
CA GLY A 313 -9.91 25.45 12.36
C GLY A 313 -11.39 25.14 12.05
N ASN A 314 -11.79 23.86 12.10
CA ASN A 314 -13.16 23.40 11.82
C ASN A 314 -13.99 23.18 13.10
N ASP A 315 -13.88 24.08 14.09
CA ASP A 315 -14.62 23.94 15.36
C ASP A 315 -16.15 24.10 15.17
N ASP A 316 -16.61 24.81 14.13
CA ASP A 316 -18.03 25.10 13.88
C ASP A 316 -18.80 23.99 13.12
N ILE A 317 -18.15 22.87 12.73
CA ILE A 317 -18.79 21.79 11.96
C ILE A 317 -19.29 20.63 12.84
N PHE A 318 -18.98 20.63 14.15
CA PHE A 318 -19.44 19.62 15.09
C PHE A 318 -19.96 20.27 16.38
N PRO A 319 -21.22 20.75 16.42
CA PRO A 319 -21.84 21.03 17.70
C PRO A 319 -21.91 19.71 18.45
N GLU A 320 -21.22 19.64 19.59
CA GLU A 320 -21.36 18.64 20.65
C GLU A 320 -21.61 17.21 20.12
N LEU A 321 -20.55 16.40 20.10
CA LEU A 321 -20.72 14.97 20.35
C LEU A 321 -21.50 14.88 21.66
N ASP A 322 -22.81 14.62 21.55
CA ASP A 322 -23.69 14.30 22.65
C ASP A 322 -22.94 13.34 23.56
N ILE A 323 -22.59 13.86 24.73
CA ILE A 323 -22.07 13.10 25.84
C ILE A 323 -23.22 12.18 26.20
N LEU A 324 -23.19 10.95 25.69
CA LEU A 324 -24.04 9.88 26.18
C LEU A 324 -23.61 9.63 27.63
N GLU A 325 -24.40 10.16 28.57
CA GLU A 325 -24.49 9.69 29.95
C GLU A 325 -24.78 8.19 30.03
#